data_AF-A0A0Q9QFZ2-F1
#
_entry.id   AF-A0A0Q9QFZ2-F1
#
_cell.length_a   1.000
_cell.length_b   1.000
_cell.length_c   1.000
_cell.angle_alpha   90.00
_cell.angle_beta   90.00
_cell.angle_gamma   90.00
#
_symmetry.space_group_name_H-M   'P 1'
#
loop_
_entity.id
_entity.type
_entity.pdbx_description
1 polymer ?
#
loop_
_entity_poly.entity_id
_entity_poly.type
_entity_poly.pdbx_seq_one_letter_code
_entity_poly.pdbx_strand_id
1 'polypeptide(L)'
;MNQTNLKNIFYRLQKQMIEKLSGSREIIKHSGVKHFTILSGFLCLDSPWKQPFGTSFDKVISNLDEFSRIDLGCVLQTRSFQIGYGDEITVDKSTQEEALIYFFFKLLMELQKLGTVPAMDIEKYAKALDSI
;
A
#
# COMPACT_ATOMS: atom_id res chain seq x y z
N MET A 1 13.43 34.48 13.79
CA MET A 1 12.23 33.66 13.55
C MET A 1 12.58 32.66 12.45
N ASN A 2 12.79 31.39 12.80
CA ASN A 2 13.15 30.35 11.82
C ASN A 2 11.91 30.00 11.00
N GLN A 3 11.92 30.34 9.71
CA GLN A 3 10.92 29.86 8.76
C GLN A 3 11.19 28.38 8.49
N THR A 4 10.57 27.50 9.28
CA THR A 4 10.65 26.07 9.03
C THR A 4 9.87 25.78 7.74
N ASN A 5 10.61 25.45 6.67
CA ASN A 5 10.03 25.21 5.35
C ASN A 5 9.13 23.96 5.41
N LEU A 6 7.84 24.15 5.23
CA LEU A 6 6.82 23.10 5.34
C LEU A 6 7.11 21.91 4.41
N LYS A 7 7.71 22.16 3.24
CA LYS A 7 8.15 21.11 2.30
C LYS A 7 9.23 20.21 2.92
N ASN A 8 10.16 20.78 3.68
CA ASN A 8 11.19 20.01 4.38
C ASN A 8 10.63 19.21 5.55
N ILE A 9 9.59 19.73 6.22
CA ILE A 9 8.88 18.97 7.27
C ILE A 9 8.20 17.75 6.65
N PHE A 10 7.42 17.94 5.58
CA PHE A 10 6.74 16.84 4.90
C PHE A 10 7.71 15.83 4.26
N TYR A 11 8.78 16.31 3.64
CA TYR A 11 9.82 15.46 3.07
C TYR A 11 10.52 14.60 4.13
N ARG A 12 10.85 15.18 5.29
CA ARG A 12 11.47 14.43 6.41
C ARG A 12 10.50 13.46 7.06
N LEU A 13 9.22 13.81 7.19
CA LEU A 13 8.17 12.91 7.69
C LEU A 13 7.95 11.72 6.75
N GLN A 14 7.89 11.97 5.44
CA GLN A 14 7.74 10.92 4.43
C GLN A 14 8.96 9.99 4.42
N LYS A 15 10.17 10.56 4.49
CA LYS A 15 11.42 9.77 4.60
C LYS A 15 11.46 8.97 5.90
N GLN A 16 11.03 9.54 7.03
CA GLN A 16 10.92 8.83 8.30
C GLN A 16 9.86 7.72 8.28
N MET A 17 8.74 7.88 7.57
CA MET A 17 7.77 6.79 7.41
C MET A 17 8.35 5.64 6.58
N ILE A 18 9.10 5.95 5.52
CA ILE A 18 9.80 4.97 4.69
C ILE A 18 10.92 4.27 5.49
N GLU A 19 11.68 5.00 6.32
CA GLU A 19 12.75 4.45 7.17
C GLU A 19 12.24 3.72 8.42
N LYS A 20 11.09 4.11 9.02
CA LYS A 20 10.51 3.43 10.20
C LYS A 20 9.77 2.14 9.86
N LEU A 21 9.36 1.94 8.61
CA LEU A 21 8.80 0.68 8.13
C LEU A 21 9.80 -0.49 8.24
N SER A 22 11.11 -0.22 8.32
CA SER A 22 12.15 -1.25 8.20
C SER A 22 12.77 -1.79 9.50
N GLY A 23 12.40 -1.37 10.73
CA GLY A 23 13.02 -2.09 11.88
C GLY A 23 12.91 -1.64 13.33
N SER A 24 11.84 -1.02 13.82
CA SER A 24 11.75 -0.71 15.27
C SER A 24 10.36 -0.91 15.88
N ARG A 25 9.88 -2.16 15.83
CA ARG A 25 8.62 -2.61 16.42
C ARG A 25 8.86 -3.08 17.85
N GLU A 26 8.46 -2.30 18.85
CA GLU A 26 8.22 -2.90 20.17
C GLU A 26 6.77 -3.37 20.17
N ILE A 27 6.60 -4.64 20.50
CA ILE A 27 5.30 -5.27 20.65
C ILE A 27 4.71 -4.68 21.93
N ILE A 28 3.76 -3.76 21.80
CA ILE A 28 2.94 -3.34 22.94
C ILE A 28 2.15 -4.57 23.37
N LYS A 29 2.44 -5.12 24.55
CA LYS A 29 1.68 -6.24 25.13
C LYS A 29 0.29 -5.76 25.58
N HIS A 30 -0.63 -5.70 24.62
CA HIS A 30 -2.07 -5.81 24.87
C HIS A 30 -2.62 -6.96 24.03
N SER A 31 -3.84 -7.45 24.32
CA SER A 31 -4.48 -8.56 23.56
C SER A 31 -4.19 -8.44 22.07
N GLY A 32 -3.45 -9.41 21.53
CA GLY A 32 -2.61 -9.29 20.35
C GLY A 32 -3.35 -8.83 19.10
N VAL A 33 -3.27 -7.54 18.78
CA VAL A 33 -3.64 -7.06 17.47
C VAL A 33 -2.50 -7.43 16.53
N LYS A 34 -2.75 -8.44 15.68
CA LYS A 34 -1.81 -8.89 14.66
C LYS A 34 -1.60 -7.75 13.66
N HIS A 35 -0.34 -7.42 13.39
CA HIS A 35 -0.01 -6.46 12.34
C HIS A 35 -0.56 -6.95 11.00
N PHE A 36 -1.26 -6.08 10.28
CA PHE A 36 -1.75 -6.38 8.95
C PHE A 36 -0.81 -5.84 7.87
N THR A 37 -0.78 -6.52 6.73
CA THR A 37 -0.04 -6.08 5.55
C THR A 37 -0.65 -4.79 5.02
N ILE A 38 0.19 -3.83 4.64
CA ILE A 38 -0.28 -2.59 4.03
C ILE A 38 -0.79 -2.94 2.62
N LEU A 39 -2.05 -2.62 2.36
CA LEU A 39 -2.63 -2.78 1.04
C LEU A 39 -1.95 -1.85 0.04
N SER A 40 -1.50 -2.42 -1.06
CA SER A 40 -0.67 -1.78 -2.07
C SER A 40 -1.38 -1.73 -3.42
N GLY A 41 -1.13 -0.68 -4.20
CA GLY A 41 -1.77 -0.55 -5.50
C GLY A 41 -1.40 0.69 -6.30
N PHE A 42 -1.93 0.76 -7.52
CA PHE A 42 -1.77 1.92 -8.38
C PHE A 42 -3.06 2.26 -9.14
N LEU A 43 -3.16 3.53 -9.52
CA LEU A 43 -4.27 4.11 -10.27
C LEU A 43 -3.69 4.90 -11.44
N CYS A 44 -4.13 4.59 -12.66
CA CYS A 44 -3.80 5.39 -13.83
C CYS A 44 -4.97 5.44 -14.82
N LEU A 45 -4.91 6.40 -15.74
CA LEU A 45 -5.96 6.57 -16.75
C LEU A 45 -5.84 5.54 -17.87
N ASP A 46 -4.62 5.32 -18.36
CA ASP A 46 -4.33 4.43 -19.49
C ASP A 46 -2.97 3.75 -19.30
N SER A 47 -2.67 2.76 -20.14
CA SER A 47 -1.41 2.00 -20.12
C SER A 47 -0.67 2.15 -21.45
N PRO A 48 0.63 2.46 -21.42
CA PRO A 48 1.45 2.55 -22.63
C PRO A 48 1.80 1.17 -23.21
N TRP A 49 1.48 0.08 -22.51
CA TRP A 49 1.75 -1.26 -23.01
C TRP A 49 0.75 -1.64 -24.09
N LYS A 50 1.26 -2.21 -25.18
CA LYS A 50 0.45 -2.76 -26.28
C LYS A 50 -0.60 -3.77 -25.79
N GLN A 51 -0.30 -4.48 -24.71
CA GLN A 51 -1.24 -5.35 -23.98
C GLN A 51 -1.12 -5.08 -22.47
N PRO A 52 -1.94 -4.19 -21.89
CA PRO A 52 -1.81 -3.72 -20.51
C PRO A 52 -1.84 -4.81 -19.42
N PHE A 53 -2.43 -5.98 -19.72
CA PHE A 53 -2.58 -7.12 -18.80
C PHE A 53 -2.21 -8.46 -19.44
N GLY A 54 -1.23 -8.43 -20.34
CA GLY A 54 -0.66 -9.62 -20.98
C GLY A 54 0.60 -10.13 -20.28
N THR A 55 1.44 -10.84 -21.02
CA THR A 55 2.62 -11.55 -20.48
C THR A 55 3.60 -10.67 -19.71
N SER A 56 3.78 -9.40 -20.09
CA SER A 56 4.62 -8.45 -19.34
C SER A 56 4.07 -8.17 -17.95
N PHE A 57 2.75 -8.02 -17.82
CA PHE A 57 2.09 -7.83 -16.53
C PHE A 57 2.26 -9.08 -15.68
N ASP A 58 1.91 -10.25 -16.22
CA ASP A 58 1.98 -11.52 -15.49
C ASP A 58 3.40 -11.80 -15.01
N LYS A 59 4.41 -11.56 -15.87
CA LYS A 59 5.82 -11.70 -15.51
C LYS A 59 6.23 -10.77 -14.38
N VAL A 60 5.78 -9.51 -14.37
CA VAL A 60 6.11 -8.58 -13.27
C VAL A 60 5.50 -9.11 -11.98
N ILE A 61 4.20 -9.41 -11.97
CA ILE A 61 3.49 -9.86 -10.76
C ILE A 61 4.09 -11.14 -10.18
N SER A 62 4.46 -12.12 -11.01
CA SER A 62 5.07 -13.37 -10.54
C SER A 62 6.48 -13.22 -9.96
N ASN A 63 7.16 -12.09 -10.20
CA ASN A 63 8.53 -11.86 -9.74
C ASN A 63 8.64 -10.83 -8.60
N LEU A 64 7.52 -10.32 -8.08
CA LEU A 64 7.53 -9.37 -6.95
C LEU A 64 7.85 -10.10 -5.64
N ASP A 65 8.79 -9.56 -4.87
CA ASP A 65 9.04 -9.98 -3.49
C ASP A 65 7.93 -9.51 -2.55
N GLU A 66 7.90 -10.02 -1.31
CA GLU A 66 6.88 -9.72 -0.29
C GLU A 66 6.64 -8.23 -0.05
N PHE A 67 7.67 -7.39 -0.10
CA PHE A 67 7.59 -5.95 0.18
C PHE A 67 7.28 -5.11 -1.06
N SER A 68 7.40 -5.72 -2.25
CA SER A 68 7.14 -5.09 -3.54
C SER A 68 5.83 -5.54 -4.17
N ARG A 69 5.04 -6.37 -3.46
CA ARG A 69 3.75 -6.86 -3.93
C ARG A 69 2.79 -5.71 -4.26
N ILE A 70 1.90 -6.00 -5.19
CA ILE A 70 0.76 -5.15 -5.56
C ILE A 70 -0.50 -5.96 -5.29
N ASP A 71 -1.46 -5.41 -4.56
CA ASP A 71 -2.69 -6.13 -4.21
C ASP A 71 -3.84 -5.76 -5.15
N LEU A 72 -3.93 -4.48 -5.52
CA LEU A 72 -5.01 -3.93 -6.33
C LEU A 72 -4.48 -2.93 -7.36
N GLY A 73 -5.16 -2.79 -8.49
CA GLY A 73 -4.85 -1.71 -9.41
C GLY A 73 -5.98 -1.39 -10.35
N CYS A 74 -5.96 -0.19 -10.92
CA CYS A 74 -6.96 0.29 -11.85
C CYS A 74 -6.32 1.10 -12.97
N VAL A 75 -6.49 0.61 -14.19
CA VAL A 75 -6.22 1.35 -15.43
C VAL A 75 -7.58 1.72 -16.01
N LEU A 76 -8.01 2.97 -15.81
CA LEU A 76 -9.41 3.39 -16.01
C LEU A 76 -9.94 3.05 -17.41
N GLN A 77 -9.13 3.25 -18.45
CA GLN A 77 -9.52 2.98 -19.83
C GLN A 77 -9.39 1.51 -20.23
N THR A 78 -8.95 0.60 -19.35
CA THR A 78 -8.74 -0.80 -19.72
C THR A 78 -9.46 -1.79 -18.80
N ARG A 79 -9.17 -1.76 -17.50
CA ARG A 79 -9.76 -2.59 -16.43
C ARG A 79 -9.00 -2.39 -15.13
N SER A 80 -9.60 -2.91 -14.07
CA SER A 80 -9.00 -3.08 -12.76
C SER A 80 -8.68 -4.53 -12.48
N PHE A 81 -7.84 -4.75 -11.48
CA PHE A 81 -7.47 -6.09 -11.05
C PHE A 81 -7.26 -6.17 -9.53
N GLN A 82 -7.37 -7.38 -9.02
CA GLN A 82 -6.93 -7.78 -7.68
C GLN A 82 -6.01 -8.98 -7.81
N ILE A 83 -4.94 -9.01 -7.02
CA ILE A 83 -4.03 -10.15 -6.94
C ILE A 83 -4.29 -10.90 -5.63
N GLY A 84 -4.50 -12.21 -5.74
CA GLY A 84 -4.54 -13.13 -4.63
C GLY A 84 -3.19 -13.82 -4.46
N TYR A 85 -2.60 -13.71 -3.27
CA TYR A 85 -1.36 -14.41 -2.92
C TYR A 85 -1.69 -15.64 -2.04
N GLY A 86 -1.95 -16.78 -2.67
CA GLY A 86 -2.14 -18.08 -2.01
C GLY A 86 -1.01 -19.06 -2.36
N ASP A 87 -1.32 -20.35 -2.40
CA ASP A 87 -0.40 -21.39 -2.93
C ASP A 87 -0.04 -21.11 -4.40
N GLU A 88 -0.98 -20.54 -5.14
CA GLU A 88 -0.78 -19.98 -6.48
C GLU A 88 -1.19 -18.51 -6.51
N ILE A 89 -0.55 -17.74 -7.39
CA ILE A 89 -0.91 -16.34 -7.62
C ILE A 89 -2.13 -16.29 -8.54
N THR A 90 -3.21 -15.66 -8.10
CA THR A 90 -4.41 -15.43 -8.90
C THR A 90 -4.56 -13.96 -9.24
N VAL A 91 -5.14 -13.67 -10.41
CA VAL A 91 -5.43 -12.29 -10.83
C VAL A 91 -6.88 -12.19 -11.28
N ASP A 92 -7.72 -11.63 -10.41
CA ASP A 92 -9.08 -11.27 -10.77
C ASP A 92 -9.07 -9.96 -11.54
N LYS A 93 -9.89 -9.86 -12.60
CA LYS A 93 -9.93 -8.68 -13.48
C LYS A 93 -11.37 -8.23 -13.69
N SER A 94 -11.58 -6.93 -13.78
CA SER A 94 -12.87 -6.36 -14.19
C SER A 94 -13.06 -6.39 -15.70
N THR A 95 -14.29 -6.12 -16.14
CA THR A 95 -14.53 -5.59 -17.49
C THR A 95 -13.98 -4.17 -17.63
N GLN A 96 -13.95 -3.63 -18.84
CA GLN A 96 -13.44 -2.27 -19.09
C GLN A 96 -14.40 -1.22 -18.51
N GLU A 97 -15.69 -1.44 -18.67
CA GLU A 97 -16.78 -0.55 -18.26
C GLU A 97 -16.88 -0.44 -16.74
N GLU A 98 -16.49 -1.48 -16.02
CA GLU A 98 -16.58 -1.56 -14.56
C GLU A 98 -15.27 -1.21 -13.86
N ALA A 99 -14.22 -0.79 -14.57
CA ALA A 99 -12.87 -0.62 -14.00
C ALA A 99 -12.88 0.14 -12.66
N LEU A 100 -13.41 1.36 -12.64
CA LEU A 100 -13.36 2.20 -11.45
C LEU A 100 -14.22 1.64 -10.30
N ILE A 101 -15.44 1.20 -10.61
CA ILE A 101 -16.38 0.73 -9.58
C ILE A 101 -15.93 -0.61 -8.99
N TYR A 102 -15.37 -1.49 -9.82
CA TYR A 102 -14.75 -2.74 -9.40
C TYR A 102 -13.59 -2.46 -8.44
N PHE A 103 -12.67 -1.56 -8.82
CA PHE A 103 -11.55 -1.19 -7.95
C PHE A 103 -12.04 -0.63 -6.61
N PHE A 104 -13.01 0.28 -6.65
CA PHE A 104 -13.58 0.89 -5.44
C PHE A 104 -14.15 -0.16 -4.49
N PHE A 105 -14.95 -1.11 -5.00
CA PHE A 105 -15.52 -2.16 -4.16
C PHE A 105 -14.45 -3.12 -3.62
N LYS A 106 -13.49 -3.55 -4.46
CA LYS A 106 -12.40 -4.42 -3.99
C LYS A 106 -11.55 -3.73 -2.93
N LEU A 107 -11.25 -2.45 -3.11
CA LEU A 107 -10.53 -1.65 -2.10
C LEU A 107 -11.30 -1.60 -0.77
N LEU A 108 -12.60 -1.31 -0.80
CA LEU A 108 -13.42 -1.30 0.41
C LEU A 108 -13.46 -2.66 1.10
N MET A 109 -13.62 -3.74 0.32
CA MET A 109 -13.64 -5.10 0.85
C MET A 109 -12.32 -5.47 1.53
N GLU A 110 -11.17 -5.09 0.97
CA GLU A 110 -9.88 -5.34 1.62
C GLU A 110 -9.68 -4.48 2.86
N LEU A 111 -10.01 -3.18 2.82
CA LEU A 111 -9.91 -2.29 3.98
C LEU A 111 -10.77 -2.76 5.15
N GLN A 112 -11.97 -3.28 4.89
CA GLN A 112 -12.85 -3.83 5.93
C GLN A 112 -12.23 -5.03 6.67
N LYS A 113 -11.35 -5.81 6.02
CA LYS A 113 -10.67 -6.96 6.65
C LYS A 113 -9.52 -6.53 7.57
N LEU A 114 -8.90 -5.38 7.33
CA LEU A 114 -7.72 -4.92 8.09
C LEU A 114 -8.08 -4.45 9.51
N GLY A 115 -9.35 -4.10 9.77
CA GLY A 115 -9.80 -3.66 11.09
C GLY A 115 -9.16 -2.33 11.50
N THR A 116 -8.73 -2.22 12.76
CA THR A 116 -8.11 -0.99 13.29
C THR A 116 -6.59 -1.07 13.28
N VAL A 117 -5.94 0.06 12.95
CA VAL A 117 -4.48 0.18 13.06
C VAL A 117 -4.00 -0.14 14.48
N PRO A 118 -2.82 -0.77 14.63
CA PRO A 118 -2.24 -0.98 15.94
C PRO A 118 -1.94 0.36 16.63
N ALA A 119 -1.99 0.37 17.96
CA ALA A 119 -1.64 1.55 18.73
C ALA A 119 -0.19 1.98 18.45
N MET A 120 0.00 3.27 18.16
CA MET A 120 1.32 3.83 17.89
C MET A 120 2.07 4.09 19.20
N ASP A 121 3.35 3.69 19.26
CA ASP A 121 4.26 4.03 20.35
C ASP A 121 4.70 5.50 20.23
N ILE A 122 4.02 6.39 20.95
CA ILE A 122 4.23 7.84 20.88
C ILE A 122 5.61 8.24 21.43
N GLU A 123 6.13 7.53 22.43
CA GLU A 123 7.43 7.85 23.06
C GLU A 123 8.59 7.71 22.06
N LYS A 124 8.53 6.72 21.16
CA LYS A 124 9.50 6.60 20.06
C LYS A 124 9.48 7.75 19.06
N TYR A 125 8.36 8.45 18.92
CA TYR A 125 8.29 9.65 18.08
C TYR A 125 8.71 10.90 18.85
N ALA A 126 8.44 10.94 20.16
CA ALA A 126 8.85 12.04 21.04
C ALA A 126 10.38 12.25 21.04
N LYS A 127 11.18 11.18 20.94
CA LYS A 127 12.66 11.24 20.82
C LYS A 127 13.19 12.06 19.64
N ALA A 128 12.34 12.45 18.68
CA ALA A 128 12.72 13.32 17.57
C ALA A 128 12.63 14.82 17.92
N LEU A 129 12.14 15.17 19.11
CA LEU A 129 12.02 16.54 19.59
C LEU A 129 13.19 16.86 20.54
N ASP A 130 13.87 17.98 20.33
CA ASP A 130 14.98 18.40 21.21
C ASP A 130 14.49 18.79 22.63
N SER A 131 13.19 18.98 22.79
CA SER A 131 12.56 19.45 24.02
C SER A 131 12.05 18.33 24.94
N ILE A 132 12.09 17.07 24.48
CA ILE A 132 11.59 15.90 25.23
C ILE A 132 12.70 14.84 25.31
#